data_AF-A0A3B3TCM2-F1
#
_entry.id   AF-A0A3B3TCM2-F1
#
_cell.length_a   1.000
_cell.length_b   1.000
_cell.length_c   1.000
_cell.angle_alpha   90.00
_cell.angle_beta   90.00
_cell.angle_gamma   90.00
#
_symmetry.space_group_name_H-M   'P 1'
#
loop_
_entity.id
_entity.type
_entity.pdbx_description
1 polymer ?
#
loop_
_entity_poly.entity_id
_entity_poly.type
_entity_poly.pdbx_seq_one_letter_code
_entity_poly.pdbx_strand_id
1 'polypeptide(L)'
;MSSPYIELVREFKEWCRGEGLDEAHSLVVLVPEGTEIAHIEATMETIKALGRVRVRGRTYSRKHDCLTVLCECKEKLDTSKVPPEVIPLGGTERWRIVLVAESPGLDDDDQNLPENPPSDGSAESLIRAVGDMLAKMGRPSGENNSYRRLRLFSGMLPTPLGEETLDHWLEHAWLMVEESDSSAKEKRRRIIESLKGPALAVVQAVRTADPEVSPAQCLEAIDSAFGSTETGEDLYFAFRLLQQQPKEKLSDFLRRLELSLNKVVRRGGLSPYRADRARVEQLLRGAVHSDMMMVQLKLRERKESPPSFLELLSEIRGEEEYEFSRRKNLGLKGKHKLESQWSSIPHVVVAKLPNLPVYRVRPEGGRGTFRTLHRDHLLPIG
;
A
#
# COMPACT_ATOMS: atom_id res chain seq x y z
N MET A 1 -34.70 20.51 20.32
CA MET A 1 -33.28 20.11 20.37
C MET A 1 -33.07 19.11 19.25
N SER A 2 -32.27 19.46 18.25
CA SER A 2 -31.89 18.57 17.14
C SER A 2 -31.16 17.34 17.68
N SER A 3 -31.45 16.15 17.15
CA SER A 3 -30.69 14.95 17.49
C SER A 3 -29.21 15.15 17.13
N PRO A 4 -28.24 14.75 17.96
CA PRO A 4 -26.81 14.86 17.66
C PRO A 4 -26.41 14.25 16.31
N TYR A 5 -27.16 13.24 15.85
CA TYR A 5 -26.98 12.62 14.55
C TYR A 5 -27.38 13.53 13.37
N ILE A 6 -28.45 14.31 13.52
CA ILE A 6 -28.95 15.22 12.47
C ILE A 6 -27.95 16.36 12.22
N GLU A 7 -27.32 16.88 13.28
CA GLU A 7 -26.27 17.89 13.14
C GLU A 7 -25.03 17.34 12.43
N LEU A 8 -24.63 16.11 12.75
CA LEU A 8 -23.48 15.44 12.14
C LEU A 8 -23.71 15.16 10.64
N VAL A 9 -24.93 14.77 10.25
CA VAL A 9 -25.32 14.61 8.84
C VAL A 9 -25.32 15.96 8.10
N ARG A 10 -25.74 17.06 8.76
CA ARG A 10 -25.68 18.41 8.17
C ARG A 10 -24.23 18.86 7.98
N GLU A 11 -23.38 18.71 9.00
CA GLU A 11 -21.95 19.02 8.94
C GLU A 11 -21.26 18.21 7.83
N PHE A 12 -21.65 16.94 7.64
CA PHE A 12 -21.19 16.10 6.53
C PHE A 12 -21.55 16.69 5.16
N LYS A 13 -22.82 17.07 4.93
CA LYS A 13 -23.26 17.63 3.63
C LYS A 13 -22.52 18.94 3.30
N GLU A 14 -22.36 19.81 4.28
CA GLU A 14 -21.59 21.06 4.12
C GLU A 14 -20.13 20.79 3.77
N TRP A 15 -19.53 19.76 4.38
CA TRP A 15 -18.15 19.36 4.12
C TRP A 15 -17.96 18.75 2.72
N CYS A 16 -18.85 17.85 2.29
CA CYS A 16 -18.85 17.33 0.93
C CYS A 16 -18.96 18.45 -0.11
N ARG A 17 -19.85 19.42 0.13
CA ARG A 17 -19.98 20.61 -0.73
C ARG A 17 -18.71 21.46 -0.78
N GLY A 18 -18.02 21.63 0.35
CA GLY A 18 -16.76 22.37 0.44
C GLY A 18 -15.61 21.71 -0.31
N GLU A 19 -15.54 20.37 -0.28
CA GLU A 19 -14.48 19.57 -0.93
C GLU A 19 -14.83 19.15 -2.37
N GLY A 20 -16.05 19.46 -2.85
CA GLY A 20 -16.52 19.09 -4.19
C GLY A 20 -16.76 17.58 -4.37
N LEU A 21 -17.18 16.89 -3.31
CA LEU A 21 -17.41 15.45 -3.30
C LEU A 21 -18.88 15.10 -3.51
N ASP A 22 -19.14 13.99 -4.20
CA ASP A 22 -20.47 13.42 -4.35
C ASP A 22 -20.91 12.73 -3.05
N GLU A 23 -22.05 13.16 -2.49
CA GLU A 23 -22.66 12.58 -1.29
C GLU A 23 -22.94 11.08 -1.47
N ALA A 24 -23.27 10.63 -2.68
CA ALA A 24 -23.55 9.22 -2.96
C ALA A 24 -22.30 8.32 -2.90
N HIS A 25 -21.11 8.91 -2.89
CA HIS A 25 -19.82 8.22 -2.83
C HIS A 25 -19.03 8.60 -1.58
N SER A 26 -19.62 9.38 -0.65
CA SER A 26 -18.91 9.93 0.49
C SER A 26 -19.53 9.50 1.82
N LEU A 27 -18.69 9.29 2.83
CA LEU A 27 -19.13 8.99 4.19
C LEU A 27 -18.25 9.69 5.21
N VAL A 28 -18.73 9.78 6.45
CA VAL A 28 -17.92 10.21 7.59
C VAL A 28 -17.74 9.07 8.58
N VAL A 29 -16.53 8.92 9.10
CA VAL A 29 -16.21 7.98 10.17
C VAL A 29 -15.64 8.71 11.38
N LEU A 30 -16.07 8.30 12.58
CA LEU A 30 -15.60 8.83 13.85
C LEU A 30 -14.53 7.89 14.41
N VAL A 31 -13.32 8.41 14.60
CA VAL A 31 -12.13 7.63 14.97
C VAL A 31 -11.35 8.30 16.13
N PRO A 32 -10.59 7.53 16.93
CA PRO A 32 -9.78 8.08 18.01
C PRO A 32 -8.74 9.11 17.53
N GLU A 33 -8.39 10.06 18.38
CA GLU A 33 -7.32 11.01 18.10
C GLU A 33 -5.98 10.27 17.92
N GLY A 34 -5.20 10.68 16.92
CA GLY A 34 -3.93 10.03 16.59
C GLY A 34 -4.03 8.84 15.63
N THR A 35 -5.23 8.43 15.21
CA THR A 35 -5.41 7.38 14.20
C THR A 35 -4.81 7.82 12.85
N GLU A 36 -3.89 7.01 12.30
CA GLU A 36 -3.23 7.30 11.03
C GLU A 36 -4.17 7.13 9.83
N ILE A 37 -4.01 7.98 8.80
CA ILE A 37 -4.83 7.94 7.58
C ILE A 37 -4.78 6.56 6.92
N ALA A 38 -3.60 5.96 6.79
CA ALA A 38 -3.44 4.64 6.19
C ALA A 38 -4.21 3.55 6.96
N HIS A 39 -4.30 3.67 8.29
CA HIS A 39 -5.05 2.74 9.12
C HIS A 39 -6.56 2.94 8.98
N ILE A 40 -7.00 4.19 8.81
CA ILE A 40 -8.41 4.52 8.53
C ILE A 40 -8.83 3.93 7.19
N GLU A 41 -8.06 4.21 6.12
CA GLU A 41 -8.32 3.67 4.79
C GLU A 41 -8.35 2.14 4.79
N ALA A 42 -7.35 1.49 5.38
CA ALA A 42 -7.29 0.02 5.45
C ALA A 42 -8.46 -0.60 6.23
N THR A 43 -8.90 0.03 7.32
CA THR A 43 -10.05 -0.43 8.10
C THR A 43 -11.35 -0.26 7.33
N MET A 44 -11.55 0.89 6.68
CA MET A 44 -12.77 1.12 5.90
C MET A 44 -12.84 0.20 4.67
N GLU A 45 -11.70 -0.10 4.03
CA GLU A 45 -11.62 -1.05 2.91
C GLU A 45 -11.97 -2.51 3.29
N THR A 46 -12.08 -2.83 4.59
CA THR A 46 -12.64 -4.13 5.03
C THR A 46 -14.13 -4.29 4.71
N ILE A 47 -14.86 -3.18 4.56
CA ILE A 47 -16.26 -3.15 4.17
C ILE A 47 -16.32 -3.20 2.63
N LYS A 48 -16.50 -4.42 2.09
CA LYS A 48 -16.48 -4.67 0.64
C LYS A 48 -17.41 -3.77 -0.17
N ALA A 49 -18.53 -3.32 0.40
CA ALA A 49 -19.48 -2.43 -0.25
C ALA A 49 -18.93 -1.03 -0.56
N LEU A 50 -17.84 -0.60 0.09
CA LEU A 50 -17.22 0.72 -0.13
C LEU A 50 -16.19 0.72 -1.27
N GLY A 51 -15.65 -0.46 -1.62
CA GLY A 51 -14.53 -0.59 -2.54
C GLY A 51 -13.26 0.10 -2.02
N ARG A 52 -12.58 0.85 -2.89
CA ARG A 52 -11.39 1.63 -2.51
C ARG A 52 -11.82 2.89 -1.76
N VAL A 53 -11.20 3.16 -0.61
CA VAL A 53 -11.56 4.30 0.25
C VAL A 53 -10.39 5.28 0.33
N ARG A 54 -10.66 6.58 0.21
CA ARG A 54 -9.64 7.63 0.36
C ARG A 54 -10.09 8.69 1.34
N VAL A 55 -9.23 9.03 2.29
CA VAL A 55 -9.49 10.14 3.22
C VAL A 55 -9.30 11.45 2.48
N ARG A 56 -10.36 12.27 2.46
CA ARG A 56 -10.37 13.59 1.81
C ARG A 56 -10.20 14.73 2.80
N GLY A 57 -10.63 14.54 4.05
CA GLY A 57 -10.46 15.53 5.10
C GLY A 57 -10.60 14.92 6.49
N ARG A 58 -10.07 15.61 7.51
CA ARG A 58 -10.28 15.28 8.91
C ARG A 58 -10.40 16.55 9.75
N THR A 59 -11.28 16.53 10.75
CA THR A 59 -11.43 17.62 11.72
C THR A 59 -11.68 17.04 13.11
N TYR A 60 -11.31 17.78 14.15
CA TYR A 60 -11.55 17.36 15.52
C TYR A 60 -12.93 17.82 15.97
N SER A 61 -13.79 16.89 16.37
CA SER A 61 -15.11 17.24 16.91
C SER A 61 -15.04 17.31 18.44
N ARG A 62 -15.07 18.53 18.99
CA ARG A 62 -15.18 18.75 20.45
C ARG A 62 -16.46 18.16 21.05
N LYS A 63 -17.52 18.00 20.25
CA LYS A 63 -18.80 17.43 20.68
C LYS A 63 -18.72 15.92 20.88
N HIS A 64 -17.90 15.24 20.09
CA HIS A 64 -17.75 13.78 20.10
C HIS A 64 -16.42 13.30 20.67
N ASP A 65 -15.56 14.24 21.08
CA ASP A 65 -14.21 14.01 21.62
C ASP A 65 -13.37 13.03 20.80
N CYS A 66 -13.50 13.14 19.47
CA CYS A 66 -12.83 12.26 18.50
C CYS A 66 -12.62 12.98 17.16
N LEU A 67 -11.85 12.36 16.27
CA LEU A 67 -11.68 12.84 14.90
C LEU A 67 -12.87 12.42 14.03
N THR A 68 -13.47 13.38 13.34
CA THR A 68 -14.39 13.11 12.23
C THR A 68 -13.61 13.13 10.93
N VAL A 69 -13.75 12.08 10.13
CA VAL A 69 -12.94 11.85 8.93
C VAL A 69 -13.85 11.65 7.74
N LEU A 70 -13.72 12.54 6.75
CA LEU A 70 -14.43 12.49 5.48
C LEU A 70 -13.72 11.55 4.52
N CYS A 71 -14.43 10.52 4.07
CA CYS A 71 -13.91 9.49 3.19
C CYS A 71 -14.71 9.48 1.88
N GLU A 72 -14.00 9.37 0.77
CA GLU A 72 -14.56 9.11 -0.55
C GLU A 72 -14.36 7.64 -0.91
N CYS A 73 -15.42 7.02 -1.41
CA CYS A 73 -15.51 5.61 -1.77
C CYS A 73 -15.58 5.47 -3.29
N LYS A 74 -14.99 4.40 -3.81
CA LYS A 74 -15.04 4.11 -5.25
C LYS A 74 -16.44 3.67 -5.70
N GLU A 75 -17.15 2.94 -4.85
CA GLU A 75 -18.48 2.43 -5.15
C GLU A 75 -19.56 3.39 -4.64
N LYS A 76 -20.71 3.44 -5.35
CA LYS A 76 -21.88 4.16 -4.89
C LYS A 76 -22.40 3.52 -3.61
N LEU A 77 -22.61 4.33 -2.58
CA LEU A 77 -23.00 3.88 -1.25
C LEU A 77 -24.46 3.43 -1.24
N ASP A 78 -24.66 2.21 -0.75
CA ASP A 78 -25.97 1.64 -0.43
C ASP A 78 -26.07 1.49 1.09
N THR A 79 -26.94 2.27 1.71
CA THR A 79 -27.09 2.30 3.19
C THR A 79 -27.49 0.95 3.77
N SER A 80 -28.06 0.03 2.97
CA SER A 80 -28.39 -1.33 3.42
C SER A 80 -27.16 -2.26 3.51
N LYS A 81 -26.07 -1.93 2.80
CA LYS A 81 -24.86 -2.75 2.70
C LYS A 81 -23.69 -2.24 3.54
N VAL A 82 -23.77 -1.03 4.07
CA VAL A 82 -22.73 -0.42 4.89
C VAL A 82 -23.12 -0.54 6.38
N PRO A 83 -22.31 -1.21 7.22
CA PRO A 83 -22.60 -1.32 8.64
C PRO A 83 -22.50 0.05 9.33
N PRO A 84 -23.28 0.30 10.40
CA PRO A 84 -23.24 1.55 11.14
C PRO A 84 -21.96 1.70 12.00
N GLU A 85 -21.26 0.61 12.27
CA GLU A 85 -20.00 0.58 13.02
C GLU A 85 -19.02 -0.41 12.39
N VAL A 86 -17.72 -0.10 12.49
CA VAL A 86 -16.62 -0.96 12.05
C VAL A 86 -15.60 -1.14 13.17
N ILE A 87 -14.99 -2.32 13.27
CA ILE A 87 -13.92 -2.61 14.22
C ILE A 87 -12.59 -2.62 13.45
N PRO A 88 -11.62 -1.76 13.80
CA PRO A 88 -10.32 -1.72 13.16
C PRO A 88 -9.53 -3.01 13.41
N LEU A 89 -8.70 -3.39 12.43
CA LEU A 89 -7.85 -4.57 12.50
C LEU A 89 -6.83 -4.41 13.64
N GLY A 90 -6.99 -5.21 14.69
CA GLY A 90 -6.12 -5.19 15.88
C GLY A 90 -6.55 -4.23 16.99
N GLY A 91 -7.69 -3.56 16.86
CA GLY A 91 -8.27 -2.69 17.89
C GLY A 91 -9.54 -3.26 18.53
N THR A 92 -9.93 -2.71 19.69
CA THR A 92 -11.15 -3.07 20.41
C THR A 92 -12.25 -2.02 20.35
N GLU A 93 -11.93 -0.79 19.91
CA GLU A 93 -12.87 0.32 19.85
C GLU A 93 -13.63 0.35 18.53
N ARG A 94 -14.96 0.51 18.59
CA ARG A 94 -15.81 0.58 17.41
C ARG A 94 -15.82 1.99 16.84
N TRP A 95 -15.58 2.11 15.54
CA TRP A 95 -15.70 3.38 14.83
C TRP A 95 -17.10 3.50 14.24
N ARG A 96 -17.73 4.65 14.45
CA ARG A 96 -19.09 4.90 13.94
C ARG A 96 -19.04 5.48 12.54
N ILE A 97 -19.88 4.94 11.65
CA ILE A 97 -20.01 5.37 10.26
C ILE A 97 -21.30 6.18 10.11
N VAL A 98 -21.19 7.32 9.42
CA VAL A 98 -22.27 8.27 9.16
C VAL A 98 -22.44 8.38 7.65
N LEU A 99 -23.67 8.13 7.20
CA LEU A 99 -24.10 8.19 5.81
C LEU A 99 -25.25 9.18 5.70
N VAL A 100 -25.45 9.75 4.51
CA VAL A 100 -26.71 10.40 4.17
C VAL A 100 -27.68 9.30 3.76
N ALA A 101 -28.68 9.05 4.61
CA ALA A 101 -29.82 8.28 4.17
C ALA A 101 -30.58 9.09 3.11
N GLU A 102 -30.92 8.45 1.98
CA GLU A 102 -31.92 9.00 1.08
C GLU A 102 -33.24 9.08 1.85
N SER A 103 -33.66 10.29 2.20
CA SER A 103 -35.05 10.53 2.57
C SER A 103 -35.89 10.22 1.32
N PRO A 104 -36.86 9.28 1.35
CA PRO A 104 -37.86 9.22 0.30
C PRO A 104 -38.56 10.57 0.30
N GLY A 105 -38.47 11.29 -0.81
CA GLY A 105 -39.12 12.59 -0.98
C GLY A 105 -40.60 12.46 -0.66
N LEU A 106 -41.01 13.12 0.43
CA LEU A 106 -42.34 13.66 0.55
C LEU A 106 -42.32 14.93 -0.29
N ASP A 107 -42.94 14.89 -1.46
CA ASP A 107 -43.69 16.02 -2.01
C ASP A 107 -44.82 15.45 -2.87
N ASP A 108 -46.03 15.90 -2.51
CA ASP A 108 -47.32 15.73 -3.16
C ASP A 108 -47.27 16.02 -4.67
N ASP A 109 -47.98 15.22 -5.48
CA ASP A 109 -49.19 15.68 -6.21
C ASP A 109 -49.77 14.52 -7.06
N ASP A 110 -50.87 13.98 -6.55
CA ASP A 110 -52.14 13.69 -7.22
C ASP A 110 -52.29 12.74 -8.46
N GLN A 111 -53.34 11.91 -8.32
CA GLN A 111 -54.17 11.24 -9.36
C GLN A 111 -53.61 10.07 -10.19
N ASN A 112 -53.87 8.84 -9.73
CA ASN A 112 -55.00 8.03 -10.23
C ASN A 112 -54.86 6.54 -9.84
N LEU A 113 -55.83 6.05 -9.07
CA LEU A 113 -56.20 4.62 -9.02
C LEU A 113 -56.94 4.24 -10.32
N PRO A 114 -56.97 2.95 -10.68
CA PRO A 114 -58.19 2.21 -10.33
C PRO A 114 -57.96 0.77 -9.83
N GLU A 115 -58.73 0.46 -8.79
CA GLU A 115 -59.59 -0.71 -8.56
C GLU A 115 -59.20 -2.12 -9.05
N ASN A 116 -58.96 -2.98 -8.04
CA ASN A 116 -59.39 -4.38 -7.83
C ASN A 116 -58.97 -5.55 -8.76
N PRO A 117 -58.81 -6.77 -8.18
CA PRO A 117 -58.10 -7.90 -8.78
C PRO A 117 -59.02 -8.92 -9.46
N PRO A 118 -58.48 -9.84 -10.29
CA PRO A 118 -59.08 -11.15 -10.47
C PRO A 118 -58.22 -12.24 -9.82
N SER A 119 -58.86 -12.95 -8.90
CA SER A 119 -58.51 -14.29 -8.48
C SER A 119 -58.75 -15.26 -9.64
N ASP A 120 -57.70 -15.82 -10.23
CA ASP A 120 -57.57 -17.28 -10.43
C ASP A 120 -56.17 -17.62 -10.97
N GLY A 121 -55.43 -18.46 -10.25
CA GLY A 121 -54.04 -18.76 -10.57
C GLY A 121 -53.43 -19.59 -9.47
N SER A 122 -53.84 -20.87 -9.40
CA SER A 122 -53.29 -21.88 -8.48
C SER A 122 -51.77 -21.74 -8.37
N ALA A 123 -51.26 -21.82 -7.13
CA ALA A 123 -49.84 -21.73 -6.80
C ALA A 123 -48.96 -22.65 -7.66
N GLU A 124 -49.50 -23.72 -8.23
CA GLU A 124 -48.80 -24.58 -9.19
C GLU A 124 -48.41 -23.88 -10.51
N SER A 125 -49.22 -22.95 -11.01
CA SER A 125 -48.91 -22.20 -12.24
C SER A 125 -47.78 -21.20 -12.01
N LEU A 126 -47.70 -20.61 -10.81
CA LEU A 126 -46.60 -19.76 -10.39
C LEU A 126 -45.33 -20.58 -10.12
N ILE A 127 -45.44 -21.75 -9.46
CA ILE A 127 -44.29 -22.62 -9.19
C ILE A 127 -43.70 -23.17 -10.50
N ARG A 128 -44.54 -23.53 -11.49
CA ARG A 128 -44.06 -23.98 -12.80
C ARG A 128 -43.44 -22.84 -13.62
N ALA A 129 -44.01 -21.64 -13.58
CA ALA A 129 -43.42 -20.46 -14.23
C ALA A 129 -42.08 -20.05 -13.59
N VAL A 130 -41.96 -20.19 -12.26
CA VAL A 130 -40.70 -19.98 -11.52
C VAL A 130 -39.70 -21.10 -11.82
N GLY A 131 -40.15 -22.35 -11.94
CA GLY A 131 -39.33 -23.50 -12.33
C GLY A 131 -38.76 -23.39 -13.75
N ASP A 132 -39.56 -22.93 -14.71
CA ASP A 132 -39.13 -22.70 -16.09
C ASP A 132 -38.22 -21.46 -16.22
N MET A 133 -38.43 -20.42 -15.40
CA MET A 133 -37.50 -19.29 -15.29
C MET A 133 -36.17 -19.71 -14.67
N LEU A 134 -36.18 -20.55 -13.62
CA LEU A 134 -34.96 -21.07 -12.99
C LEU A 134 -34.21 -22.04 -13.92
N ALA A 135 -34.93 -22.85 -14.71
CA ALA A 135 -34.32 -23.72 -15.73
C ALA A 135 -33.72 -22.93 -16.91
N LYS A 136 -34.31 -21.77 -17.26
CA LYS A 136 -33.72 -20.82 -18.24
C LYS A 136 -32.58 -19.98 -17.66
N MET A 137 -32.58 -19.73 -16.36
CA MET A 137 -31.48 -19.10 -15.63
C MET A 137 -30.33 -20.08 -15.34
N GLY A 138 -30.59 -21.39 -15.49
CA GLY A 138 -29.64 -22.49 -15.38
C GLY A 138 -28.86 -22.82 -16.66
N ARG A 139 -28.85 -21.94 -17.68
CA ARG A 139 -27.80 -21.98 -18.71
C ARG A 139 -26.64 -21.10 -18.24
N PRO A 140 -25.38 -21.57 -18.31
CA PRO A 140 -24.26 -20.81 -17.79
C PRO A 140 -24.02 -19.59 -18.68
N SER A 141 -24.52 -18.42 -18.25
CA SER A 141 -23.94 -17.13 -18.64
C SER A 141 -22.88 -16.67 -17.63
N GLY A 142 -22.33 -17.63 -16.88
CA GLY A 142 -21.34 -17.44 -15.83
C GLY A 142 -19.97 -18.02 -16.19
N GLU A 143 -19.54 -17.87 -17.43
CA GLU A 143 -18.12 -17.93 -17.76
C GLU A 143 -17.72 -16.50 -18.16
N ASN A 144 -16.71 -15.92 -17.52
CA ASN A 144 -16.06 -14.62 -17.83
C ASN A 144 -16.18 -13.51 -16.78
N ASN A 145 -15.96 -13.78 -15.49
CA ASN A 145 -15.67 -12.64 -14.58
C ASN A 145 -14.64 -12.89 -13.48
N SER A 146 -13.87 -13.98 -13.52
CA SER A 146 -12.76 -14.16 -12.58
C SER A 146 -11.54 -13.28 -12.94
N TYR A 147 -11.38 -12.90 -14.22
CA TYR A 147 -10.22 -12.14 -14.69
C TYR A 147 -10.60 -10.73 -15.17
N ARG A 148 -9.93 -9.71 -14.61
CA ARG A 148 -10.07 -8.32 -15.06
C ARG A 148 -9.68 -8.23 -16.54
N ARG A 149 -10.47 -7.48 -17.32
CA ARG A 149 -10.20 -7.21 -18.74
C ARG A 149 -8.78 -6.65 -18.91
N LEU A 150 -8.02 -7.19 -19.87
CA LEU A 150 -6.71 -6.67 -20.24
C LEU A 150 -6.81 -5.20 -20.65
N ARG A 151 -5.86 -4.38 -20.20
CA ARG A 151 -5.74 -2.99 -20.65
C ARG A 151 -5.21 -2.92 -22.06
N LEU A 152 -5.33 -1.75 -22.67
CA LEU A 152 -4.92 -1.53 -24.05
C LEU A 152 -3.40 -1.46 -24.20
N PHE A 153 -2.89 -2.01 -25.29
CA PHE A 153 -1.49 -1.90 -25.70
C PHE A 153 -1.38 -1.71 -27.22
N SER A 154 -0.72 -0.65 -27.66
CA SER A 154 -0.52 -0.34 -29.09
C SER A 154 0.88 -0.64 -29.63
N GLY A 155 1.89 -0.79 -28.77
CA GLY A 155 3.30 -0.87 -29.19
C GLY A 155 3.92 0.47 -29.61
N MET A 156 3.26 1.60 -29.34
CA MET A 156 3.78 2.94 -29.61
C MET A 156 4.68 3.45 -28.47
N LEU A 157 5.75 4.17 -28.82
CA LEU A 157 6.63 4.86 -27.87
C LEU A 157 6.66 6.38 -28.17
N PRO A 158 6.46 7.25 -27.15
CA PRO A 158 6.10 6.91 -25.76
C PRO A 158 4.70 6.29 -25.66
N THR A 159 4.46 5.50 -24.60
CA THR A 159 3.18 4.82 -24.38
C THR A 159 2.03 5.85 -24.28
N PRO A 160 0.97 5.72 -25.10
CA PRO A 160 -0.17 6.63 -25.05
C PRO A 160 -0.88 6.66 -23.69
N LEU A 161 -1.50 7.80 -23.36
CA LEU A 161 -2.27 7.94 -22.12
C LEU A 161 -3.45 6.95 -22.09
N GLY A 162 -3.55 6.20 -21.00
CA GLY A 162 -4.58 5.16 -20.81
C GLY A 162 -4.19 3.77 -21.32
N GLU A 163 -3.03 3.62 -21.94
CA GLU A 163 -2.46 2.32 -22.34
C GLU A 163 -1.40 1.83 -21.34
N GLU A 164 -1.13 0.52 -21.36
CA GLU A 164 -0.04 -0.09 -20.59
C GLU A 164 1.26 -0.14 -21.40
N THR A 165 2.40 -0.09 -20.69
CA THR A 165 3.70 -0.41 -21.29
C THR A 165 3.76 -1.91 -21.61
N LEU A 166 4.65 -2.31 -22.53
CA LEU A 166 4.81 -3.71 -22.92
C LEU A 166 4.97 -4.66 -21.73
N ASP A 167 5.89 -4.37 -20.80
CA ASP A 167 6.20 -5.26 -19.66
C ASP A 167 4.96 -5.55 -18.79
N HIS A 168 4.24 -4.51 -18.39
CA HIS A 168 3.02 -4.65 -17.56
C HIS A 168 1.89 -5.36 -18.30
N TRP A 169 1.70 -5.03 -19.59
CA TRP A 169 0.66 -5.66 -20.39
C TRP A 169 0.94 -7.15 -20.59
N LEU A 170 2.18 -7.53 -20.91
CA LEU A 170 2.58 -8.93 -21.06
C LEU A 170 2.40 -9.72 -19.76
N GLU A 171 2.76 -9.14 -18.61
CA GLU A 171 2.57 -9.77 -17.30
C GLU A 171 1.08 -10.06 -17.04
N HIS A 172 0.20 -9.09 -17.28
CA HIS A 172 -1.25 -9.29 -17.15
C HIS A 172 -1.79 -10.31 -18.16
N ALA A 173 -1.27 -10.30 -19.40
CA ALA A 173 -1.74 -11.18 -20.46
C ALA A 173 -1.34 -12.65 -20.22
N TRP A 174 -0.10 -12.89 -19.78
CA TRP A 174 0.36 -14.24 -19.39
C TRP A 174 -0.44 -14.79 -18.22
N LEU A 175 -0.64 -13.99 -17.18
CA LEU A 175 -1.46 -14.36 -16.03
C LEU A 175 -2.88 -14.77 -16.46
N MET A 176 -3.50 -13.99 -17.37
CA MET A 176 -4.81 -14.33 -17.93
C MET A 176 -4.78 -15.64 -18.73
N VAL A 177 -3.72 -15.89 -19.51
CA VAL A 177 -3.59 -17.12 -20.31
C VAL A 177 -3.39 -18.35 -19.42
N GLU A 178 -2.61 -18.23 -18.34
CA GLU A 178 -2.28 -19.34 -17.44
C GLU A 178 -3.41 -19.67 -16.47
N GLU A 179 -4.03 -18.65 -15.88
CA GLU A 179 -4.95 -18.85 -14.75
C GLU A 179 -6.44 -18.82 -15.13
N SER A 180 -6.82 -18.39 -16.34
CA SER A 180 -8.24 -18.43 -16.73
C SER A 180 -8.65 -19.81 -17.24
N ASP A 181 -9.80 -20.31 -16.79
CA ASP A 181 -10.40 -21.57 -17.26
C ASP A 181 -11.06 -21.46 -18.64
N SER A 182 -10.99 -20.29 -19.27
CA SER A 182 -11.61 -20.03 -20.58
C SER A 182 -10.91 -20.80 -21.71
N SER A 183 -11.67 -21.11 -22.78
CA SER A 183 -11.11 -21.76 -23.97
C SER A 183 -9.97 -20.97 -24.61
N ALA A 184 -9.05 -21.66 -25.32
CA ALA A 184 -7.96 -21.01 -26.06
C ALA A 184 -8.46 -19.96 -27.06
N LYS A 185 -9.63 -20.20 -27.67
CA LYS A 185 -10.29 -19.24 -28.58
C LYS A 185 -10.70 -17.96 -27.85
N GLU A 186 -11.26 -18.07 -26.66
CA GLU A 186 -11.66 -16.93 -25.83
C GLU A 186 -10.46 -16.16 -25.30
N LYS A 187 -9.42 -16.85 -24.80
CA LYS A 187 -8.15 -16.24 -24.39
C LYS A 187 -7.52 -15.42 -25.52
N ARG A 188 -7.46 -16.02 -26.72
CA ARG A 188 -6.97 -15.36 -27.93
C ARG A 188 -7.82 -14.14 -28.32
N ARG A 189 -9.15 -14.23 -28.24
CA ARG A 189 -10.05 -13.08 -28.48
C ARG A 189 -9.73 -11.93 -27.53
N ARG A 190 -9.57 -12.19 -26.24
CA ARG A 190 -9.24 -11.15 -25.24
C ARG A 190 -7.89 -10.49 -25.50
N ILE A 191 -6.88 -11.26 -25.89
CA ILE A 191 -5.58 -10.71 -26.29
C ILE A 191 -5.79 -9.74 -27.44
N ILE A 192 -6.44 -10.17 -28.52
CA ILE A 192 -6.67 -9.34 -29.71
C ILE A 192 -7.45 -8.06 -29.37
N GLU A 193 -8.50 -8.16 -28.56
CA GLU A 193 -9.33 -7.00 -28.14
C GLU A 193 -8.59 -5.97 -27.30
N SER A 194 -7.48 -6.37 -26.69
CA SER A 194 -6.62 -5.48 -25.91
C SER A 194 -5.51 -4.83 -26.75
N LEU A 195 -5.31 -5.26 -28.00
CA LEU A 195 -4.27 -4.76 -28.87
C LEU A 195 -4.77 -3.65 -29.81
N LYS A 196 -3.89 -2.69 -30.12
CA LYS A 196 -4.10 -1.64 -31.12
C LYS A 196 -2.87 -1.43 -31.99
N GLY A 197 -3.01 -0.65 -33.07
CA GLY A 197 -1.89 -0.14 -33.85
C GLY A 197 -0.89 -1.22 -34.32
N PRO A 198 0.42 -0.96 -34.25
CA PRO A 198 1.46 -1.93 -34.58
C PRO A 198 1.31 -3.28 -33.87
N ALA A 199 0.94 -3.28 -32.58
CA ALA A 199 0.82 -4.53 -31.81
C ALA A 199 -0.31 -5.42 -32.34
N LEU A 200 -1.45 -4.84 -32.70
CA LEU A 200 -2.54 -5.60 -33.34
C LEU A 200 -2.12 -6.17 -34.71
N ALA A 201 -1.37 -5.40 -35.50
CA ALA A 201 -0.91 -5.84 -36.82
C ALA A 201 0.01 -7.07 -36.74
N VAL A 202 0.89 -7.14 -35.73
CA VAL A 202 1.75 -8.31 -35.50
C VAL A 202 0.93 -9.58 -35.27
N VAL A 203 -0.05 -9.54 -34.36
CA VAL A 203 -0.88 -10.72 -34.06
C VAL A 203 -1.77 -11.09 -35.24
N GLN A 204 -2.27 -10.12 -36.01
CA GLN A 204 -3.02 -10.40 -37.24
C GLN A 204 -2.15 -11.10 -38.30
N ALA A 205 -0.89 -10.70 -38.45
CA ALA A 205 0.05 -11.36 -39.37
C ALA A 205 0.29 -12.81 -38.96
N VAL A 206 0.57 -13.06 -37.68
CA VAL A 206 0.76 -14.44 -37.15
C VAL A 206 -0.49 -15.29 -37.39
N ARG A 207 -1.68 -14.75 -37.12
CA ARG A 207 -2.95 -15.47 -37.35
C ARG A 207 -3.26 -15.75 -38.81
N THR A 208 -2.78 -14.91 -39.73
CA THR A 208 -2.94 -15.12 -41.17
C THR A 208 -2.08 -16.28 -41.64
N ALA A 209 -0.90 -16.45 -41.06
CA ALA A 209 -0.02 -17.59 -41.31
C ALA A 209 -0.51 -18.88 -40.63
N ASP A 210 -1.02 -18.77 -39.41
CA ASP A 210 -1.55 -19.89 -38.62
C ASP A 210 -2.89 -19.52 -37.94
N PRO A 211 -4.03 -19.95 -38.52
CA PRO A 211 -5.36 -19.71 -37.94
C PRO A 211 -5.57 -20.34 -36.55
N GLU A 212 -4.82 -21.39 -36.21
CA GLU A 212 -4.93 -22.11 -34.95
C GLU A 212 -3.84 -21.73 -33.93
N VAL A 213 -3.12 -20.63 -34.18
CA VAL A 213 -2.12 -20.08 -33.26
C VAL A 213 -2.66 -19.99 -31.84
N SER A 214 -1.88 -20.49 -30.89
CA SER A 214 -2.23 -20.51 -29.47
C SER A 214 -2.15 -19.11 -28.84
N PRO A 215 -2.84 -18.87 -27.71
CA PRO A 215 -2.70 -17.62 -26.96
C PRO A 215 -1.25 -17.31 -26.56
N ALA A 216 -0.50 -18.33 -26.10
CA ALA A 216 0.90 -18.21 -25.73
C ALA A 216 1.77 -17.71 -26.89
N GLN A 217 1.62 -18.32 -28.07
CA GLN A 217 2.33 -17.90 -29.28
C GLN A 217 1.96 -16.47 -29.72
N CYS A 218 0.74 -16.01 -29.46
CA CYS A 218 0.37 -14.61 -29.70
C CYS A 218 1.17 -13.65 -28.79
N LEU A 219 1.35 -14.01 -27.52
CA LEU A 219 2.13 -13.21 -26.55
C LEU A 219 3.63 -13.24 -26.87
N GLU A 220 4.16 -14.40 -27.24
CA GLU A 220 5.54 -14.55 -27.70
C GLU A 220 5.82 -13.71 -28.95
N ALA A 221 4.88 -13.64 -29.90
CA ALA A 221 5.02 -12.78 -31.07
C ALA A 221 5.07 -11.28 -30.71
N ILE A 222 4.25 -10.85 -29.74
CA ILE A 222 4.29 -9.47 -29.22
C ILE A 222 5.62 -9.19 -28.50
N ASP A 223 6.06 -10.08 -27.61
CA ASP A 223 7.34 -9.93 -26.92
C ASP A 223 8.53 -9.94 -27.89
N SER A 224 8.47 -10.75 -28.95
CA SER A 224 9.49 -10.76 -30.01
C SER A 224 9.51 -9.45 -30.81
N ALA A 225 8.35 -8.87 -31.13
CA ALA A 225 8.25 -7.68 -31.96
C ALA A 225 8.56 -6.37 -31.22
N PHE A 226 8.23 -6.29 -29.92
CA PHE A 226 8.33 -5.04 -29.15
C PHE A 226 9.25 -5.15 -27.93
N GLY A 227 9.64 -6.36 -27.54
CA GLY A 227 10.44 -6.61 -26.36
C GLY A 227 11.91 -6.24 -26.53
N SER A 228 12.62 -6.29 -25.41
CA SER A 228 14.07 -6.13 -25.42
C SER A 228 14.73 -7.30 -26.16
N THR A 229 15.75 -7.00 -26.96
CA THR A 229 16.62 -8.01 -27.59
C THR A 229 17.63 -8.59 -26.61
N GLU A 230 17.67 -8.12 -25.36
CA GLU A 230 18.55 -8.64 -24.32
C GLU A 230 18.24 -10.12 -24.05
N THR A 231 19.28 -10.94 -24.14
CA THR A 231 19.20 -12.36 -23.79
C THR A 231 19.15 -12.54 -22.26
N GLY A 232 18.78 -13.74 -21.81
CA GLY A 232 18.87 -14.08 -20.39
C GLY A 232 20.28 -13.88 -19.81
N GLU A 233 21.32 -14.12 -20.62
CA GLU A 233 22.71 -13.90 -20.23
C GLU A 233 23.02 -12.41 -20.05
N ASP A 234 22.63 -11.55 -21.00
CA ASP A 234 22.80 -10.09 -20.90
C ASP A 234 22.13 -9.54 -19.64
N LEU A 235 20.91 -10.00 -19.37
CA LEU A 235 20.17 -9.64 -18.17
C LEU A 235 20.86 -10.14 -16.90
N TYR A 236 21.46 -11.33 -16.93
CA TYR A 236 22.24 -11.84 -15.79
C TYR A 236 23.48 -10.99 -15.54
N PHE A 237 24.19 -10.57 -16.60
CA PHE A 237 25.30 -9.63 -16.48
C PHE A 237 24.84 -8.30 -15.86
N ALA A 238 23.75 -7.71 -16.35
CA ALA A 238 23.17 -6.49 -15.79
C ALA A 238 22.78 -6.65 -14.31
N PHE A 239 22.14 -7.78 -13.96
CA PHE A 239 21.83 -8.14 -12.57
C PHE A 239 23.07 -8.16 -11.68
N ARG A 240 24.19 -8.71 -12.17
CA ARG A 240 25.45 -8.79 -11.42
C ARG A 240 26.16 -7.44 -11.25
N LEU A 241 25.75 -6.42 -12.00
CA LEU A 241 26.25 -5.05 -11.88
C LEU A 241 25.40 -4.17 -10.96
N LEU A 242 24.25 -4.65 -10.48
CA LEU A 242 23.40 -3.87 -9.60
C LEU A 242 24.10 -3.56 -8.27
N GLN A 243 24.15 -2.26 -7.95
CA GLN A 243 24.61 -1.74 -6.68
C GLN A 243 23.54 -0.89 -6.00
N GLN A 244 23.59 -0.89 -4.67
CA GLN A 244 22.80 -0.03 -3.81
C GLN A 244 23.16 1.43 -4.10
N GLN A 245 22.13 2.25 -4.33
CA GLN A 245 22.31 3.67 -4.60
C GLN A 245 22.52 4.45 -3.29
N PRO A 246 23.18 5.62 -3.33
CA PRO A 246 23.31 6.46 -2.15
C PRO A 246 21.95 6.76 -1.52
N LYS A 247 21.83 6.54 -0.21
CA LYS A 247 20.60 6.71 0.59
C LYS A 247 19.46 5.72 0.30
N GLU A 248 19.64 4.77 -0.62
CA GLU A 248 18.68 3.68 -0.82
C GLU A 248 18.70 2.75 0.40
N LYS A 249 17.53 2.38 0.93
CA LYS A 249 17.44 1.38 1.99
C LYS A 249 17.84 0.00 1.45
N LEU A 250 18.31 -0.88 2.33
CA LEU A 250 18.70 -2.24 1.93
C LEU A 250 17.48 -3.03 1.42
N SER A 251 16.31 -2.83 2.04
CA SER A 251 15.06 -3.45 1.60
C SER A 251 14.59 -2.98 0.21
N ASP A 252 14.84 -1.72 -0.14
CA ASP A 252 14.51 -1.18 -1.46
C ASP A 252 15.49 -1.68 -2.53
N PHE A 253 16.78 -1.73 -2.19
CA PHE A 253 17.78 -2.36 -3.06
C PHE A 253 17.44 -3.84 -3.31
N LEU A 254 17.05 -4.59 -2.28
CA LEU A 254 16.65 -5.98 -2.42
C LEU A 254 15.44 -6.15 -3.35
N ARG A 255 14.42 -5.29 -3.24
CA ARG A 255 13.26 -5.30 -4.15
C ARG A 255 13.66 -5.05 -5.60
N ARG A 256 14.53 -4.07 -5.84
CA ARG A 256 15.05 -3.77 -7.19
C ARG A 256 15.89 -4.93 -7.75
N LEU A 257 16.70 -5.55 -6.91
CA LEU A 257 17.49 -6.73 -7.24
C LEU A 257 16.58 -7.93 -7.59
N GLU A 258 15.47 -8.10 -6.87
CA GLU A 258 14.49 -9.14 -7.13
C GLU A 258 13.75 -8.95 -8.47
N LEU A 259 13.35 -7.73 -8.79
CA LEU A 259 12.74 -7.42 -10.09
C LEU A 259 13.67 -7.78 -11.26
N SER A 260 14.96 -7.45 -11.13
CA SER A 260 15.97 -7.80 -12.12
C SER A 260 16.17 -9.32 -12.20
N LEU A 261 16.32 -10.02 -11.06
CA LEU A 261 16.51 -11.46 -11.02
C LEU A 261 15.34 -12.24 -11.62
N ASN A 262 14.09 -11.81 -11.35
CA ASN A 262 12.91 -12.42 -11.96
C ASN A 262 12.89 -12.26 -13.49
N LYS A 263 13.39 -11.14 -14.01
CA LYS A 263 13.57 -10.96 -15.47
C LYS A 263 14.61 -11.94 -16.02
N VAL A 264 15.72 -12.15 -15.32
CA VAL A 264 16.76 -13.13 -15.70
C VAL A 264 16.18 -14.55 -15.76
N VAL A 265 15.48 -14.99 -14.71
CA VAL A 265 14.93 -16.34 -14.63
C VAL A 265 13.89 -16.58 -15.74
N ARG A 266 12.98 -15.63 -15.95
CA ARG A 266 11.97 -15.70 -17.03
C ARG A 266 12.58 -15.81 -18.42
N ARG A 267 13.71 -15.14 -18.67
CA ARG A 267 14.45 -15.19 -19.94
C ARG A 267 15.47 -16.32 -20.01
N GLY A 268 15.46 -17.25 -19.05
CA GLY A 268 16.33 -18.44 -19.04
C GLY A 268 17.80 -18.16 -18.74
N GLY A 269 18.17 -16.97 -18.28
CA GLY A 269 19.56 -16.63 -17.92
C GLY A 269 20.05 -17.30 -16.64
N LEU A 270 19.12 -17.76 -15.80
CA LEU A 270 19.42 -18.47 -14.56
C LEU A 270 18.28 -19.44 -14.24
N SER A 271 18.63 -20.65 -13.79
CA SER A 271 17.66 -21.59 -13.26
C SER A 271 16.94 -21.03 -12.01
N PRO A 272 15.61 -21.19 -11.87
CA PRO A 272 14.86 -20.72 -10.70
C PRO A 272 15.39 -21.30 -9.39
N TYR A 273 15.83 -22.56 -9.39
CA TYR A 273 16.46 -23.22 -8.22
C TYR A 273 17.76 -22.55 -7.73
N ARG A 274 18.37 -21.68 -8.54
CA ARG A 274 19.58 -20.93 -8.18
C ARG A 274 19.29 -19.47 -7.82
N ALA A 275 18.02 -19.03 -7.90
CA ALA A 275 17.64 -17.65 -7.68
C ALA A 275 18.01 -17.16 -6.27
N ASP A 276 17.65 -17.91 -5.23
CA ASP A 276 17.92 -17.51 -3.84
C ASP A 276 19.42 -17.35 -3.57
N ARG A 277 20.24 -18.28 -4.08
CA ARG A 277 21.69 -18.19 -3.99
C ARG A 277 22.22 -16.96 -4.72
N ALA A 278 21.79 -16.74 -5.96
CA ALA A 278 22.21 -15.59 -6.76
C ALA A 278 21.82 -14.27 -6.10
N ARG A 279 20.62 -14.21 -5.49
CA ARG A 279 20.13 -13.05 -4.73
C ARG A 279 21.05 -12.72 -3.56
N VAL A 280 21.33 -13.68 -2.70
CA VAL A 280 22.21 -13.48 -1.53
C VAL A 280 23.62 -13.10 -1.96
N GLU A 281 24.17 -13.76 -2.98
CA GLU A 281 25.48 -13.42 -3.51
C GLU A 281 25.54 -12.01 -4.09
N GLN A 282 24.49 -11.57 -4.80
CA GLN A 282 24.46 -10.22 -5.35
C GLN A 282 24.20 -9.17 -4.28
N LEU A 283 23.40 -9.47 -3.26
CA LEU A 283 23.22 -8.59 -2.12
C LEU A 283 24.56 -8.37 -1.38
N LEU A 284 25.33 -9.44 -1.16
CA LEU A 284 26.68 -9.39 -0.58
C LEU A 284 27.68 -8.55 -1.38
N ARG A 285 27.50 -8.45 -2.71
CA ARG A 285 28.38 -7.67 -3.59
C ARG A 285 27.91 -6.23 -3.80
N GLY A 286 26.60 -6.05 -3.92
CA GLY A 286 25.98 -4.81 -4.36
C GLY A 286 25.51 -3.90 -3.22
N ALA A 287 25.35 -4.40 -1.99
CA ALA A 287 24.91 -3.61 -0.84
C ALA A 287 26.04 -2.74 -0.23
N VAL A 288 26.67 -1.92 -1.06
CA VAL A 288 27.87 -1.11 -0.77
C VAL A 288 27.69 -0.05 0.32
N HIS A 289 26.46 0.18 0.80
CA HIS A 289 26.16 1.16 1.85
C HIS A 289 25.59 0.52 3.13
N SER A 290 25.54 -0.81 3.21
CA SER A 290 24.86 -1.55 4.29
C SER A 290 25.73 -2.58 4.99
N ASP A 291 27.06 -2.40 4.99
CA ASP A 291 28.03 -3.38 5.52
C ASP A 291 27.70 -3.92 6.91
N MET A 292 27.29 -3.04 7.83
CA MET A 292 26.94 -3.43 9.21
C MET A 292 25.71 -4.34 9.26
N MET A 293 24.71 -4.08 8.41
CA MET A 293 23.52 -4.93 8.30
C MET A 293 23.87 -6.30 7.70
N MET A 294 24.81 -6.35 6.74
CA MET A 294 25.26 -7.62 6.17
C MET A 294 25.91 -8.53 7.22
N VAL A 295 26.59 -7.93 8.20
CA VAL A 295 27.16 -8.66 9.36
C VAL A 295 26.05 -9.12 10.31
N GLN A 296 25.12 -8.23 10.68
CA GLN A 296 24.01 -8.55 11.59
C GLN A 296 23.13 -9.69 11.05
N LEU A 297 22.85 -9.69 9.75
CA LEU A 297 22.04 -10.70 9.06
C LEU A 297 22.82 -12.00 8.75
N LYS A 298 24.13 -12.04 9.04
CA LYS A 298 25.01 -13.20 8.82
C LYS A 298 24.94 -13.79 7.41
N LEU A 299 24.74 -12.94 6.39
CA LEU A 299 24.46 -13.40 5.03
C LEU A 299 25.61 -14.16 4.38
N ARG A 300 26.86 -13.94 4.85
CA ARG A 300 28.03 -14.69 4.40
C ARG A 300 27.97 -16.17 4.79
N GLU A 301 27.39 -16.49 5.94
CA GLU A 301 27.30 -17.86 6.47
C GLU A 301 26.18 -18.65 5.79
N ARG A 302 25.16 -17.96 5.26
CA ARG A 302 23.95 -18.57 4.70
C ARG A 302 24.02 -18.83 3.20
N LYS A 303 25.19 -18.71 2.56
CA LYS A 303 25.33 -18.84 1.09
C LYS A 303 24.93 -20.21 0.53
N GLU A 304 25.20 -21.28 1.28
CA GLU A 304 24.87 -22.66 0.85
C GLU A 304 23.43 -23.06 1.21
N SER A 305 22.77 -22.30 2.08
CA SER A 305 21.34 -22.44 2.42
C SER A 305 20.68 -21.06 2.47
N PRO A 306 20.54 -20.39 1.31
CA PRO A 306 20.07 -19.02 1.25
C PRO A 306 18.58 -18.94 1.63
N PRO A 307 18.15 -17.89 2.35
CA PRO A 307 16.73 -17.64 2.57
C PRO A 307 16.01 -17.30 1.27
N SER A 308 14.70 -17.54 1.27
CA SER A 308 13.81 -17.03 0.23
C SER A 308 13.76 -15.50 0.22
N PHE A 309 13.24 -14.93 -0.87
CA PHE A 309 13.07 -13.48 -0.99
C PHE A 309 12.27 -12.87 0.19
N LEU A 310 11.15 -13.50 0.57
CA LEU A 310 10.24 -12.96 1.59
C LEU A 310 10.84 -13.04 2.98
N GLU A 311 11.51 -14.15 3.33
CA GLU A 311 12.23 -14.30 4.60
C GLU A 311 13.31 -13.24 4.71
N LEU A 312 14.17 -13.12 3.70
CA LEU A 312 15.26 -12.14 3.67
C LEU A 312 14.73 -10.70 3.76
N LEU A 313 13.66 -10.40 3.05
CA LEU A 313 13.04 -9.07 3.10
C LEU A 313 12.47 -8.76 4.48
N SER A 314 11.83 -9.73 5.13
CA SER A 314 11.29 -9.58 6.48
C SER A 314 12.41 -9.32 7.49
N GLU A 315 13.48 -10.11 7.44
CA GLU A 315 14.65 -9.95 8.31
C GLU A 315 15.33 -8.58 8.12
N ILE A 316 15.56 -8.17 6.87
CA ILE A 316 16.14 -6.85 6.57
C ILE A 316 15.26 -5.73 7.14
N ARG A 317 13.94 -5.79 6.93
CA ARG A 317 13.02 -4.76 7.46
C ARG A 317 13.07 -4.70 8.99
N GLY A 318 13.13 -5.85 9.66
CA GLY A 318 13.29 -5.92 11.10
C GLY A 318 14.59 -5.27 11.58
N GLU A 319 15.70 -5.54 10.91
CA GLU A 319 17.00 -4.93 11.23
C GLU A 319 17.02 -3.43 10.92
N GLU A 320 16.41 -2.98 9.82
CA GLU A 320 16.28 -1.55 9.48
C GLU A 320 15.51 -0.78 10.57
N GLU A 321 14.42 -1.35 11.07
CA GLU A 321 13.61 -0.76 12.13
C GLU A 321 14.32 -0.78 13.48
N TYR A 322 15.03 -1.86 13.78
CA TYR A 322 15.86 -1.95 14.98
C TYR A 322 17.02 -0.94 14.95
N GLU A 323 17.72 -0.80 13.82
CA GLU A 323 18.76 0.21 13.63
C GLU A 323 18.18 1.63 13.69
N PHE A 324 17.02 1.87 13.10
CA PHE A 324 16.34 3.16 13.19
C PHE A 324 15.96 3.49 14.64
N SER A 325 15.41 2.52 15.38
CA SER A 325 15.06 2.66 16.79
C SER A 325 16.29 2.84 17.66
N ARG A 326 17.37 2.10 17.40
CA ARG A 326 18.67 2.25 18.05
C ARG A 326 19.23 3.65 17.81
N ARG A 327 19.21 4.15 16.56
CA ARG A 327 19.66 5.51 16.21
C ARG A 327 18.75 6.59 16.75
N LYS A 328 17.47 6.32 16.99
CA LYS A 328 16.54 7.23 17.67
C LYS A 328 16.76 7.26 19.18
N ASN A 329 17.07 6.10 19.79
CA ASN A 329 17.29 5.96 21.23
C ASN A 329 18.71 6.39 21.64
N LEU A 330 19.71 6.12 20.80
CA LEU A 330 21.05 6.72 20.85
C LEU A 330 21.09 8.11 20.21
N GLY A 331 20.02 8.48 19.50
CA GLY A 331 19.77 9.81 18.98
C GLY A 331 19.47 10.72 20.14
N LEU A 332 20.54 11.27 20.70
CA LEU A 332 20.62 12.19 21.83
C LEU A 332 19.49 13.23 21.84
N LYS A 333 18.32 12.85 22.35
CA LYS A 333 17.21 13.75 22.70
C LYS A 333 17.15 14.00 24.20
N GLY A 334 18.32 14.02 24.84
CA GLY A 334 18.50 14.65 26.14
C GLY A 334 19.50 15.77 25.97
N LYS A 335 19.10 17.03 26.19
CA LYS A 335 19.97 18.23 26.15
C LYS A 335 21.20 18.19 27.08
N HIS A 336 21.43 17.10 27.83
CA HIS A 336 22.33 17.12 29.00
C HIS A 336 23.17 15.86 29.23
N LYS A 337 23.34 14.96 28.24
CA LYS A 337 24.02 13.67 28.51
C LYS A 337 25.30 13.37 27.72
N LEU A 338 25.84 14.33 26.97
CA LEU A 338 27.23 14.27 26.48
C LEU A 338 28.00 15.60 26.57
N GLU A 339 27.38 16.69 27.06
CA GLU A 339 28.17 17.83 27.50
C GLU A 339 28.78 17.50 28.86
N SER A 340 30.09 17.73 28.97
CA SER A 340 30.75 17.84 30.28
C SER A 340 29.93 18.81 31.12
N GLN A 341 29.25 18.32 32.16
CA GLN A 341 28.52 19.17 33.10
C GLN A 341 29.47 20.05 33.95
N TRP A 342 30.78 19.89 33.76
CA TRP A 342 31.80 20.75 34.34
C TRP A 342 31.95 22.03 33.52
N SER A 343 31.96 23.17 34.21
CA SER A 343 32.33 24.44 33.60
C SER A 343 33.73 24.34 32.98
N SER A 344 33.88 24.80 31.73
CA SER A 344 35.17 24.89 31.06
C SER A 344 36.13 25.93 31.67
N ILE A 345 35.63 26.76 32.59
CA ILE A 345 36.41 27.80 33.26
C ILE A 345 36.91 27.22 34.60
N PRO A 346 38.23 27.09 34.80
CA PRO A 346 38.78 26.71 36.09
C PRO A 346 38.38 27.69 37.19
N HIS A 347 38.08 27.17 38.37
CA HIS A 347 37.77 27.98 39.53
C HIS A 347 38.77 27.71 40.65
N VAL A 348 39.17 28.78 41.35
CA VAL A 348 40.05 28.73 42.51
C VAL A 348 39.21 28.71 43.78
N VAL A 349 39.49 27.78 44.68
CA VAL A 349 38.89 27.72 46.01
C VAL A 349 39.43 28.88 46.85
N VAL A 350 38.55 29.76 47.32
CA VAL A 350 38.92 30.93 48.14
C VAL A 350 38.61 30.76 49.62
N ALA A 351 37.66 29.88 49.96
CA ALA A 351 37.32 29.55 51.35
C ALA A 351 36.62 28.19 51.44
N LYS A 352 36.72 27.54 52.60
CA LYS A 352 35.93 26.37 52.99
C LYS A 352 35.05 26.76 54.18
N LEU A 353 33.77 26.37 54.17
CA LEU A 353 32.89 26.62 55.31
C LEU A 353 33.29 25.72 56.50
N PRO A 354 33.22 26.22 57.75
CA PRO A 354 33.53 25.43 58.93
C PRO A 354 32.63 24.19 59.02
N ASN A 355 33.22 23.02 59.27
CA ASN A 355 32.52 21.74 59.49
C ASN A 355 31.56 21.30 58.37
N LEU A 356 31.62 21.91 57.18
CA LEU A 356 30.81 21.52 56.03
C LEU A 356 31.71 21.28 54.81
N PRO A 357 31.44 20.25 53.99
CA PRO A 357 32.13 20.00 52.71
C PRO A 357 31.70 21.00 51.61
N VAL A 358 31.59 22.28 51.96
CA VAL A 358 31.13 23.36 51.08
C VAL A 358 32.25 24.38 50.92
N TYR A 359 32.52 24.76 49.67
CA TYR A 359 33.62 25.63 49.29
C TYR A 359 33.11 26.85 48.54
N ARG A 360 33.70 28.01 48.82
CA ARG A 360 33.51 29.21 48.02
C ARG A 360 34.58 29.23 46.95
N VAL A 361 34.17 29.35 45.70
CA VAL A 361 35.05 29.32 44.52
C VAL A 361 34.85 30.58 43.67
N ARG A 362 35.90 30.99 42.96
CA ARG A 362 35.85 32.09 41.97
C ARG A 362 36.51 31.66 40.66
N PRO A 363 36.09 32.18 39.49
CA PRO A 363 36.80 31.93 38.25
C PRO A 363 38.26 32.38 38.33
N GLU A 364 39.17 31.60 37.76
CA GLU A 364 40.61 31.88 37.77
C GLU A 364 40.94 33.24 37.13
N GLY A 365 40.29 33.57 36.00
CA GLY A 365 40.44 34.84 35.28
C GLY A 365 39.89 36.09 35.98
N GLY A 366 39.43 35.98 37.24
CA GLY A 366 39.07 37.10 38.12
C GLY A 366 37.78 37.87 37.76
N ARG A 367 37.28 37.74 36.53
CA ARG A 367 36.01 38.32 36.08
C ARG A 367 34.87 37.32 36.23
N GLY A 368 34.24 37.31 37.40
CA GLY A 368 32.99 36.57 37.64
C GLY A 368 32.58 36.55 39.10
N THR A 369 31.34 36.12 39.35
CA THR A 369 30.76 36.06 40.69
C THR A 369 31.30 34.86 41.48
N PHE A 370 31.43 35.02 42.80
CA PHE A 370 31.73 33.92 43.70
C PHE A 370 30.56 32.93 43.72
N ARG A 371 30.88 31.63 43.75
CA ARG A 371 29.89 30.56 43.95
C ARG A 371 30.23 29.76 45.19
N THR A 372 29.20 29.26 45.87
CA THR A 372 29.32 28.38 47.02
C THR A 372 28.82 27.00 46.59
N LEU A 373 29.71 26.01 46.54
CA LEU A 373 29.44 24.69 45.99
C LEU A 373 29.83 23.59 46.98
N HIS A 374 29.08 22.49 46.99
CA HIS A 374 29.44 21.27 47.72
C HIS A 374 30.65 20.58 47.06
N ARG A 375 31.40 19.79 47.83
CA ARG A 375 32.58 19.02 47.37
C ARG A 375 32.30 18.17 46.13
N ASP A 376 31.10 17.60 46.04
CA ASP A 376 30.68 16.70 44.95
C ASP A 376 30.46 17.45 43.62
N HIS A 377 30.33 18.78 43.67
CA HIS A 377 30.23 19.65 42.50
C HIS A 377 31.57 20.31 42.14
N LEU A 378 32.68 19.77 42.64
CA LEU A 378 34.03 20.25 42.37
C LEU A 378 34.91 19.09 41.87
N LEU A 379 35.49 19.27 40.69
CA LEU A 379 36.49 18.38 40.13
C LEU A 379 37.88 19.02 40.34
N PRO A 380 38.78 18.42 41.14
CA PRO A 380 40.16 18.90 41.25
C PRO A 380 40.86 18.83 39.89
N ILE A 381 41.44 19.95 39.49
CA ILE A 381 42.31 20.03 38.30
C ILE A 381 43.74 19.96 38.86
N GLY A 382 44.48 18.93 38.45
CA GLY A 382 45.85 18.64 38.91
C GLY A 382 46.91 19.35 38.10
#